data_AF-A0A0N0D266-F1
#
_entry.id   AF-A0A0N0D266-F1
#
_cell.length_a   1.000
_cell.length_b   1.000
_cell.length_c   1.000
_cell.angle_alpha   90.00
_cell.angle_beta   90.00
_cell.angle_gamma   90.00
#
_symmetry.space_group_name_H-M   'P 1'
#
loop_
_entity.id
_entity.type
_entity.pdbx_description
1 polymer ?
#
loop_
_entity_poly.entity_id
_entity_poly.type
_entity_poly.pdbx_seq_one_letter_code
_entity_poly.pdbx_strand_id
1 'polypeptide(L)'
;MNHIYAILFFLLIIISPSISHSSKENCQPSHQPQWILTPLHDKQNYYGISSAAFVSHKPDYQEVEQAKDRAIKDLSYGLSVNIQSYYEEKLSSYKDDEIKSSLMLTARLYA
;
A
#
# COMPACT_ATOMS: atom_id res chain seq x y z
N MET A 1 44.17 7.32 -50.07
CA MET A 1 44.30 6.64 -48.76
C MET A 1 43.22 7.03 -47.76
N ASN A 2 42.76 8.28 -47.68
CA ASN A 2 41.78 8.72 -46.67
C ASN A 2 40.39 8.07 -46.77
N HIS A 3 39.91 7.69 -47.96
CA HIS A 3 38.58 7.06 -48.12
C HIS A 3 38.51 5.63 -47.56
N ILE A 4 39.62 4.89 -47.55
CA ILE A 4 39.69 3.52 -47.02
C ILE A 4 39.55 3.55 -45.50
N TYR A 5 40.20 4.50 -44.83
CA TYR A 5 40.05 4.71 -43.39
C TYR A 5 38.65 5.17 -42.99
N ALA A 6 38.00 6.01 -43.82
CA ALA A 6 36.62 6.41 -43.59
C ALA A 6 35.64 5.22 -43.69
N ILE A 7 35.85 4.31 -44.65
CA ILE A 7 35.02 3.11 -44.82
C ILE A 7 35.24 2.13 -43.65
N LEU A 8 36.49 1.92 -43.22
CA LEU A 8 36.82 1.09 -42.06
C LEU A 8 36.22 1.65 -40.76
N PHE A 9 36.21 2.98 -40.59
CA PHE A 9 35.58 3.64 -39.45
C PHE A 9 34.07 3.47 -39.44
N PHE A 10 33.40 3.59 -40.60
CA PHE A 10 31.97 3.31 -40.72
C PHE A 10 31.63 1.84 -40.42
N LEU A 11 32.46 0.90 -40.88
CA LEU A 11 32.27 -0.52 -40.59
C LEU A 11 32.42 -0.84 -39.09
N LEU A 12 33.36 -0.18 -38.39
CA LEU A 12 33.51 -0.34 -36.93
C LEU A 12 32.27 0.12 -36.16
N ILE A 13 31.60 1.19 -36.60
CA ILE A 13 30.36 1.68 -35.96
C ILE A 13 29.20 0.71 -36.21
N ILE A 14 29.12 0.12 -37.40
CA ILE A 14 28.03 -0.82 -37.77
C ILE A 14 28.19 -2.18 -37.06
N ILE A 15 29.42 -2.63 -36.85
CA ILE A 15 29.71 -3.93 -36.23
C ILE A 15 29.84 -3.83 -34.70
N SER A 16 29.85 -2.62 -34.13
CA SER A 16 29.81 -2.44 -32.67
C SER A 16 28.45 -2.89 -32.16
N PRO A 17 28.34 -4.03 -31.46
CA PRO A 17 27.07 -4.41 -30.86
C PRO A 17 26.73 -3.33 -29.83
N SER A 18 25.55 -2.75 -29.95
CA SER A 18 24.98 -1.89 -28.92
C SER A 18 25.07 -2.66 -27.61
N ILE A 19 25.94 -2.21 -26.69
CA ILE A 19 26.00 -2.75 -25.34
C ILE A 19 24.77 -2.24 -24.61
N SER A 20 23.62 -2.81 -24.97
CA SER A 20 22.38 -2.67 -24.24
C SER A 20 22.43 -3.68 -23.10
N HIS A 21 23.31 -3.44 -22.11
CA HIS A 21 23.18 -4.06 -20.80
C HIS A 21 22.02 -3.41 -20.06
N SER A 22 20.81 -3.55 -20.60
CA SER A 22 19.62 -3.54 -19.78
C SER A 22 19.48 -4.95 -19.26
N SER A 23 20.22 -5.30 -18.20
CA SER A 23 19.81 -6.40 -17.33
C SER A 23 18.50 -5.98 -16.69
N LYS A 24 17.39 -6.11 -17.44
CA LYS A 24 16.11 -6.36 -16.81
C LYS A 24 16.31 -7.71 -16.17
N GLU A 25 16.79 -7.70 -14.92
CA GLU A 25 16.54 -8.81 -14.02
C GLU A 25 15.07 -9.13 -14.23
N ASN A 26 14.80 -10.33 -14.73
CA ASN A 26 13.44 -10.78 -14.91
C ASN A 26 12.83 -10.72 -13.52
N CYS A 27 12.06 -9.67 -13.24
CA CYS A 27 11.29 -9.55 -12.02
C CYS A 27 10.26 -10.67 -12.08
N GLN A 28 10.67 -11.85 -11.61
CA GLN A 28 9.73 -12.92 -11.42
C GLN A 28 8.82 -12.49 -10.28
N PRO A 29 7.50 -12.46 -10.48
CA PRO A 29 6.58 -12.20 -9.40
C PRO A 29 6.85 -13.24 -8.31
N SER A 30 7.38 -12.78 -7.18
CA SER A 30 7.57 -13.63 -6.02
C SER A 30 6.23 -14.17 -5.55
N HIS A 31 6.23 -15.36 -4.94
CA HIS A 31 5.04 -15.95 -4.36
C HIS A 31 4.46 -14.98 -3.32
N GLN A 32 3.38 -14.29 -3.70
CA GLN A 32 2.74 -13.33 -2.81
C GLN A 32 1.97 -14.08 -1.74
N PRO A 33 2.04 -13.66 -0.48
CA PRO A 33 1.25 -14.26 0.57
C PRO A 33 -0.24 -14.03 0.30
N GLN A 34 -1.06 -15.02 0.69
CA GLN A 34 -2.48 -15.06 0.38
C GLN A 34 -3.26 -13.82 0.85
N TRP A 35 -2.87 -13.21 1.96
CA TRP A 35 -3.52 -12.01 2.51
C TRP A 35 -3.37 -10.75 1.63
N ILE A 36 -2.39 -10.72 0.72
CA ILE A 36 -2.26 -9.64 -0.29
C ILE A 36 -3.21 -9.90 -1.46
N LEU A 37 -3.32 -11.17 -1.89
CA LEU A 37 -4.08 -11.58 -3.07
C LEU A 37 -5.59 -11.59 -2.81
N THR A 38 -5.98 -12.06 -1.63
CA THR A 38 -7.33 -12.03 -1.12
C THR A 38 -7.29 -11.20 0.15
N PRO A 39 -7.57 -9.88 0.08
CA PRO A 39 -7.80 -9.10 1.27
C PRO A 39 -8.86 -9.86 2.07
N LEU A 40 -8.53 -10.29 3.27
CA LEU A 40 -9.43 -11.04 4.13
C LEU A 40 -10.61 -10.12 4.46
N HIS A 41 -11.63 -10.11 3.61
CA HIS A 41 -12.94 -9.50 3.88
C HIS A 41 -13.73 -10.39 4.84
N ASP A 42 -13.05 -10.88 5.87
CA ASP A 42 -13.72 -11.45 7.00
C ASP A 42 -14.19 -10.30 7.89
N LYS A 43 -15.50 -10.08 7.94
CA LYS A 43 -16.12 -9.02 8.75
C LYS A 43 -15.76 -9.14 10.24
N GLN A 44 -15.22 -10.28 10.68
CA GLN A 44 -14.82 -10.50 12.07
C GLN A 44 -13.35 -10.12 12.36
N ASN A 45 -12.52 -9.99 11.32
CA ASN A 45 -11.09 -9.77 11.47
C ASN A 45 -10.67 -8.48 10.74
N TYR A 46 -10.29 -7.46 11.51
CA TYR A 46 -9.81 -6.20 10.96
C TYR A 46 -8.30 -6.28 10.71
N TYR A 47 -7.89 -5.92 9.50
CA TYR A 47 -6.49 -5.85 9.10
C TYR A 47 -6.21 -4.47 8.49
N GLY A 48 -5.02 -3.96 8.74
CA GLY A 48 -4.49 -2.82 8.00
C GLY A 48 -3.44 -3.30 7.00
N ILE A 49 -3.53 -2.83 5.77
CA ILE A 49 -2.61 -3.24 4.70
C ILE A 49 -1.98 -1.97 4.12
N SER A 50 -0.66 -1.86 4.22
CA SER A 50 0.06 -0.75 3.63
C SER A 50 1.48 -1.14 3.21
N SER A 51 2.15 -0.23 2.52
CA SER A 51 3.49 -0.44 1.98
C SER A 51 4.35 0.81 2.13
N ALA A 52 5.66 0.60 2.07
CA ALA A 52 6.67 1.66 1.97
C ALA A 52 7.52 1.41 0.72
N ALA A 53 7.84 2.48 0.00
CA ALA A 53 8.75 2.41 -1.14
C ALA A 53 10.18 2.35 -0.63
N PHE A 54 11.02 1.54 -1.28
CA PHE A 54 12.45 1.45 -1.01
C PHE A 54 13.21 1.46 -2.34
N VAL A 55 14.42 2.02 -2.34
CA VAL A 55 15.23 2.23 -3.56
C VAL A 55 16.26 1.10 -3.76
N SER A 56 16.62 0.41 -2.69
CA SER A 56 17.62 -0.65 -2.71
C SER A 56 17.06 -2.00 -3.18
N HIS A 57 17.90 -3.04 -3.32
CA HIS A 57 17.43 -4.39 -3.65
C HIS A 57 16.57 -5.03 -2.54
N LYS A 58 16.59 -4.48 -1.32
CA LYS A 58 15.73 -4.89 -0.20
C LYS A 58 15.36 -3.69 0.67
N PRO A 59 14.20 -3.71 1.34
CA PRO A 59 13.90 -2.69 2.34
C PRO A 59 14.87 -2.82 3.52
N ASP A 60 15.31 -1.69 4.04
CA ASP A 60 16.01 -1.56 5.29
C ASP A 60 15.04 -1.58 6.47
N TYR A 61 15.59 -1.47 7.68
CA TYR A 61 14.79 -1.48 8.89
C TYR A 61 13.78 -0.33 8.95
N GLN A 62 14.18 0.88 8.54
CA GLN A 62 13.31 2.05 8.61
C GLN A 62 12.13 1.93 7.64
N GLU A 63 12.36 1.39 6.45
CA GLU A 63 11.32 1.20 5.44
C GLU A 63 10.35 0.09 5.87
N VAL A 64 10.84 -0.96 6.52
CA VAL A 64 9.99 -2.00 7.15
C VAL A 64 9.14 -1.40 8.26
N GLU A 65 9.72 -0.63 9.17
CA GLU A 65 8.95 0.02 10.26
C GLU A 65 7.95 1.03 9.69
N GLN A 66 8.31 1.79 8.66
CA GLN A 66 7.38 2.71 8.01
C GLN A 66 6.18 1.98 7.38
N ALA A 67 6.40 0.83 6.74
CA ALA A 67 5.30 0.03 6.21
C ALA A 67 4.38 -0.48 7.33
N LYS A 68 4.93 -0.90 8.47
CA LYS A 68 4.16 -1.31 9.65
C LYS A 68 3.34 -0.15 10.23
N ASP A 69 3.95 1.01 10.42
CA ASP A 69 3.27 2.19 10.96
C ASP A 69 2.09 2.60 10.07
N ARG A 70 2.27 2.55 8.74
CA ARG A 70 1.19 2.85 7.80
C ARG A 70 0.09 1.80 7.85
N ALA A 71 0.43 0.52 7.99
CA ALA A 71 -0.56 -0.54 8.16
C ALA A 71 -1.37 -0.36 9.46
N ILE A 72 -0.74 0.03 10.57
CA ILE A 72 -1.44 0.33 11.83
C ILE A 72 -2.40 1.51 11.67
N LYS A 73 -1.98 2.57 10.95
CA LYS A 73 -2.84 3.72 10.67
C LYS A 73 -4.04 3.35 9.81
N ASP A 74 -3.83 2.55 8.77
CA ASP A 74 -4.89 2.03 7.90
C ASP A 74 -5.92 1.21 8.70
N LEU A 75 -5.44 0.30 9.56
CA LEU A 75 -6.30 -0.46 10.49
C LEU A 75 -7.11 0.48 11.39
N SER A 76 -6.44 1.45 12.01
CA SER A 76 -7.08 2.38 12.94
C SER A 76 -8.16 3.21 12.26
N TYR A 77 -7.88 3.67 11.04
CA TYR A 77 -8.85 4.39 10.22
C TYR A 77 -10.05 3.50 9.85
N GLY A 78 -9.80 2.30 9.33
CA GLY A 78 -10.85 1.34 8.98
C GLY A 78 -11.77 1.00 10.15
N LEU A 79 -11.19 0.80 11.34
CA LEU A 79 -11.93 0.59 12.59
C LEU A 79 -12.79 1.80 12.96
N SER A 80 -12.24 3.02 12.90
CA SER A 80 -12.99 4.23 13.24
C SER A 80 -14.20 4.43 12.34
N VAL A 81 -14.03 4.23 11.04
CA VAL A 81 -15.11 4.36 10.05
C VAL A 81 -16.15 3.28 10.29
N ASN A 82 -15.74 2.02 10.50
CA ASN A 82 -16.67 0.91 10.73
C ASN A 82 -17.51 1.14 12.00
N ILE A 83 -16.87 1.51 13.11
CA ILE A 83 -17.54 1.81 14.37
C ILE A 83 -18.53 2.96 14.19
N GLN A 84 -18.10 4.05 13.55
CA GLN A 84 -18.97 5.19 13.29
C GLN A 84 -20.18 4.79 12.45
N SER A 85 -19.97 4.11 11.31
CA SER A 85 -21.05 3.67 10.44
C SER A 85 -22.01 2.70 11.14
N TYR A 86 -21.49 1.79 11.97
CA TYR A 86 -22.32 0.89 12.76
C TYR A 86 -23.25 1.64 13.71
N TYR A 87 -22.72 2.62 14.44
CA TYR A 87 -23.52 3.43 15.35
C TYR A 87 -24.46 4.37 14.61
N GLU A 88 -24.07 4.98 13.49
CA GLU A 88 -24.96 5.80 12.67
C GLU A 88 -26.14 4.98 12.13
N GLU A 89 -25.89 3.77 11.60
CA GLU A 89 -26.94 2.86 11.15
C GLU A 89 -27.88 2.49 12.32
N LYS A 90 -27.31 2.07 13.46
CA LYS A 90 -28.11 1.70 14.63
C LYS A 90 -28.91 2.88 15.17
N LEU A 91 -28.30 4.04 15.32
CA LEU A 91 -28.92 5.24 15.86
C LEU A 91 -30.02 5.77 14.93
N SER A 92 -29.83 5.69 13.60
CA SER A 92 -30.86 6.09 12.63
C SER A 92 -32.18 5.33 12.75
N SER A 93 -32.16 4.14 13.38
CA SER A 93 -33.37 3.34 13.63
C SER A 93 -34.17 3.78 14.87
N TYR A 94 -33.59 4.62 15.73
CA TYR A 94 -34.24 5.15 16.92
C TYR A 94 -34.88 6.51 16.65
N LYS A 95 -35.93 6.84 17.41
CA LYS A 95 -36.51 8.19 17.38
C LYS A 95 -35.55 9.17 18.06
N ASP A 96 -35.42 10.38 17.52
CA ASP A 96 -34.53 11.43 18.05
C ASP A 96 -34.67 11.66 19.57
N ASP A 97 -35.88 11.51 20.11
CA ASP A 97 -36.16 11.68 21.54
C ASP A 97 -35.56 10.57 22.41
N GLU A 98 -35.44 9.35 21.90
CA GLU A 98 -34.82 8.21 22.60
C GLU A 98 -33.29 8.35 22.65
N ILE A 99 -32.69 8.90 21.59
CA ILE A 99 -31.26 9.19 21.51
C ILE A 99 -30.86 10.31 22.48
N LYS A 100 -31.66 11.38 22.59
CA LYS A 100 -31.41 12.48 23.54
C LYS A 100 -31.45 12.03 25.00
N SER A 101 -32.37 11.11 25.34
CA SER A 101 -32.51 10.55 26.68
C SER A 101 -31.26 9.76 27.11
N SER A 102 -30.69 8.96 26.21
CA SER A 102 -29.50 8.16 26.52
C SER A 102 -28.24 9.03 26.70
N LEU A 103 -28.08 10.09 25.90
CA LEU A 103 -26.97 11.04 26.03
C LEU A 103 -27.01 11.79 27.37
N MET A 104 -28.21 12.18 27.83
CA MET A 104 -28.40 12.82 29.15
C MET A 104 -28.02 11.89 30.30
N LEU A 105 -28.23 10.58 30.17
CA LEU A 105 -27.85 9.59 31.18
C LEU A 105 -26.34 9.39 31.26
N THR A 106 -25.63 9.42 30.12
CA THR A 106 -24.16 9.27 30.13
C THR A 106 -23.48 10.51 30.71
N ALA A 107 -23.94 11.71 30.38
CA ALA A 107 -23.38 12.96 30.93
C ALA A 107 -23.57 13.10 32.45
N ARG A 108 -24.64 12.52 33.01
CA ARG A 108 -24.89 12.51 34.46
C ARG A 108 -24.09 11.45 35.23
N LEU A 109 -23.57 10.42 34.56
CA LEU A 109 -22.73 9.40 35.20
C LEU A 109 -21.25 9.82 35.29
N TYR A 110 -20.85 10.85 34.54
CA TYR A 110 -19.50 11.42 34.54
C TYR A 110 -19.41 12.81 35.21
N ALA A 111 -20.49 13.27 35.85
CA ALA A 111 -20.55 14.50 36.65
C ALA A 111 -20.64 14.14 38.14
#